data_AF-M1BT28-F1
#
_entry.id   AF-M1BT28-F1
#
_cell.length_a   1.000
_cell.length_b   1.000
_cell.length_c   1.000
_cell.angle_alpha   90.00
_cell.angle_beta   90.00
_cell.angle_gamma   90.00
#
_symmetry.space_group_name_H-M   'P 1'
#
loop_
_entity.id
_entity.type
_entity.pdbx_description
1 polymer ?
#
loop_
_entity_poly.entity_id
_entity_poly.type
_entity_poly.pdbx_seq_one_letter_code
_entity_poly.pdbx_strand_id
1 'polypeptide(L)'
;MQLSVPGCVRLTADGILRNLKVLMSAGKPRLKYLGVNGLFGMTHQHFEEFKVLLGVDSSKLPSTRKPRFLQGGQLSVSSDDDYAIDIEICPKCQQLRVVYDCPSESCQKKKSTAQSCRACTICIKRCINCGRCLNNCEYEELFSFDNLCLDCCRDCYREFLDHQERQERITVPLENPVPHKQTSCHFFFCG
;
A
#
# COMPACT_ATOMS: atom_id res chain seq x y z
N MET A 1 6.99 21.02 -0.89
CA MET A 1 7.92 20.19 -0.10
C MET A 1 7.16 18.98 0.41
N GLN A 2 7.74 17.80 0.31
CA GLN A 2 7.19 16.54 0.82
C GLN A 2 8.24 15.90 1.74
N LEU A 3 7.81 15.30 2.83
CA LEU A 3 8.66 14.56 3.77
C LEU A 3 8.07 13.17 3.91
N SER A 4 8.85 12.13 3.65
CA SER A 4 8.40 10.75 3.79
C SER A 4 9.46 10.00 4.59
N VAL A 5 9.06 9.39 5.71
CA VAL A 5 9.91 8.59 6.59
C VAL A 5 9.24 7.24 6.91
N PRO A 6 8.84 6.45 5.89
CA PRO A 6 8.11 5.22 6.11
C PRO A 6 8.99 4.16 6.76
N GLY A 7 8.44 3.41 7.73
CA GLY A 7 9.13 2.28 8.37
C GLY A 7 10.36 2.67 9.20
N CYS A 8 10.60 3.96 9.46
CA CYS A 8 11.69 4.41 10.32
C CYS A 8 11.37 4.14 11.80
N VAL A 9 11.60 2.90 12.25
CA VAL A 9 11.28 2.46 13.62
C VAL A 9 12.00 3.23 14.74
N ARG A 10 13.12 3.91 14.42
CA ARG A 10 13.87 4.73 15.38
C ARG A 10 13.36 6.17 15.48
N LEU A 11 12.50 6.61 14.55
CA LEU A 11 11.86 7.91 14.63
C LEU A 11 10.56 7.79 15.42
N THR A 12 10.30 8.79 16.26
CA THR A 12 9.05 8.89 17.02
C THR A 12 8.19 10.01 16.45
N ALA A 13 6.87 9.87 16.60
CA ALA A 13 5.93 10.92 16.22
C ALA A 13 6.29 12.26 16.91
N ASP A 14 6.64 12.23 18.19
CA ASP A 14 7.12 13.39 18.94
C ASP A 14 8.37 14.04 18.33
N GLY A 15 9.34 13.22 17.93
CA GLY A 15 10.56 13.70 17.29
C GLY A 15 10.27 14.44 15.99
N ILE A 16 9.37 13.90 15.17
CA ILE A 16 8.93 14.54 13.92
C ILE A 16 8.17 15.83 14.23
N LEU A 17 7.21 15.81 15.17
CA LEU A 17 6.43 16.99 15.57
C LEU A 17 7.33 18.14 16.02
N ARG A 18 8.33 17.88 16.87
CA ARG A 18 9.29 18.90 17.32
C ARG A 18 10.02 19.54 16.14
N ASN A 19 10.55 18.72 15.23
CA ASN A 19 11.27 19.23 14.06
C ASN A 19 10.36 20.00 13.10
N LEU A 20 9.13 19.53 12.87
CA LEU A 20 8.15 20.24 12.05
C LEU A 20 7.77 21.59 12.65
N LYS A 21 7.56 21.68 13.97
CA LYS A 21 7.28 22.95 14.67
C LYS A 21 8.42 23.95 14.46
N VAL A 22 9.68 23.52 14.65
CA VAL A 22 10.86 24.38 14.41
C VAL A 22 10.92 24.85 12.95
N LEU A 23 10.71 23.91 12.01
CA LEU A 23 10.79 24.20 10.58
C LEU A 23 9.67 25.15 10.11
N MET A 24 8.45 25.02 10.65
CA MET A 24 7.34 25.95 10.36
C MET A 24 7.57 27.34 10.98
N SER A 25 8.10 27.42 12.20
CA SER A 25 8.42 28.71 12.84
C SER A 25 9.53 29.49 12.12
N ALA A 26 10.41 28.81 11.38
CA ALA A 26 11.50 29.44 10.62
C ALA A 26 11.06 30.08 9.29
N GLY A 27 9.75 30.21 9.02
CA GLY A 27 9.23 30.81 7.78
C GLY A 27 9.52 29.99 6.51
N LYS A 28 9.87 28.71 6.66
CA LYS A 28 10.19 27.82 5.54
C LYS A 28 8.92 27.41 4.77
N PRO A 29 9.06 26.94 3.51
CA PRO A 29 7.92 26.52 2.71
C PRO A 29 7.07 25.49 3.46
N ARG A 30 5.74 25.67 3.43
CA ARG A 30 4.81 24.74 4.10
C ARG A 30 4.98 23.32 3.54
N LEU A 31 5.06 22.35 4.45
CA LEU A 31 5.08 20.94 4.09
C LEU A 31 3.71 20.57 3.51
N LYS A 32 3.69 20.01 2.30
CA LYS A 32 2.45 19.63 1.61
C LYS A 32 2.03 18.19 1.92
N TYR A 33 3.01 17.33 2.19
CA TYR A 33 2.82 15.90 2.42
C TYR A 33 3.76 15.40 3.51
N LEU A 34 3.24 14.54 4.38
CA LEU A 34 3.94 13.84 5.44
C LEU A 34 3.64 12.33 5.38
N GLY A 35 4.65 11.56 5.00
CA GLY A 35 4.62 10.10 5.01
C GLY A 35 5.15 9.55 6.32
N VAL A 36 4.28 8.98 7.15
CA VAL A 36 4.58 8.49 8.51
C VAL A 36 4.08 7.06 8.75
N ASN A 37 3.67 6.36 7.68
CA ASN A 37 3.33 4.95 7.77
C ASN A 37 4.48 4.12 8.36
N GLY A 38 4.15 3.20 9.27
CA GLY A 38 5.12 2.32 9.92
C GLY A 38 5.88 2.94 11.09
N LEU A 39 5.60 4.18 11.49
CA LEU A 39 6.09 4.70 12.76
C LEU A 39 5.42 4.00 13.95
N PHE A 40 6.24 3.66 14.95
CA PHE A 40 5.77 3.02 16.17
C PHE A 40 5.24 4.06 17.18
N GLY A 41 4.22 3.68 17.97
CA GLY A 41 3.72 4.49 19.08
C GLY A 41 2.93 5.75 18.70
N MET A 42 2.41 5.82 17.47
CA MET A 42 1.63 6.96 17.02
C MET A 42 0.22 6.97 17.65
N THR A 43 -0.23 8.13 18.12
CA THR A 43 -1.50 8.33 18.81
C THR A 43 -2.42 9.22 17.97
N HIS A 44 -3.73 9.21 18.30
CA HIS A 44 -4.68 10.14 17.69
C HIS A 44 -4.30 11.61 17.93
N GLN A 45 -3.74 11.93 19.11
CA GLN A 45 -3.27 13.28 19.40
C GLN A 45 -2.14 13.70 18.45
N HIS A 46 -1.14 12.83 18.22
CA HIS A 46 -0.08 13.11 17.27
C HIS A 46 -0.64 13.35 15.86
N PHE A 47 -1.61 12.55 15.44
CA PHE A 47 -2.27 12.70 14.15
C PHE A 47 -3.01 14.03 14.00
N GLU A 48 -3.75 14.46 15.02
CA GLU A 48 -4.40 15.79 15.03
C GLU A 48 -3.37 16.92 14.97
N GLU A 49 -2.27 16.83 15.72
CA GLU A 49 -1.20 17.83 15.67
C GLU A 49 -0.55 17.92 14.28
N PHE A 50 -0.32 16.79 13.61
CA PHE A 50 0.19 16.79 12.23
C PHE A 50 -0.79 17.48 11.27
N LYS A 51 -2.09 17.23 11.38
CA LYS A 51 -3.10 17.92 10.54
C LYS A 51 -3.06 19.43 10.72
N VAL A 52 -2.97 19.90 11.98
CA VAL A 52 -2.87 21.33 12.29
C VAL A 52 -1.61 21.94 11.66
N LEU A 53 -0.45 21.30 11.82
CA LEU A 53 0.81 21.78 11.24
C LEU A 53 0.78 21.84 9.71
N LEU A 54 0.14 20.86 9.07
CA LEU A 54 -0.01 20.78 7.62
C LEU A 54 -1.14 21.68 7.08
N GLY A 55 -1.97 22.27 7.94
CA GLY A 55 -3.10 23.10 7.53
C GLY A 55 -4.22 22.30 6.88
N VAL A 56 -4.41 21.04 7.29
CA VAL A 56 -5.48 20.16 6.80
C VAL A 56 -6.75 20.45 7.58
N ASP A 57 -7.78 20.95 6.89
CA ASP A 57 -9.08 21.20 7.48
C ASP A 57 -9.78 19.87 7.80
N SER A 58 -9.95 19.55 9.09
CA SER A 58 -10.71 18.36 9.55
C SER A 58 -12.17 18.37 9.10
N SER A 59 -12.70 19.54 8.74
CA SER A 59 -14.10 19.79 8.37
C SER A 59 -14.40 19.57 6.88
N LYS A 60 -13.37 19.57 6.03
CA LYS A 60 -13.52 19.31 4.59
C LYS A 60 -13.29 17.84 4.33
N LEU A 61 -14.34 17.03 4.54
CA LEU A 61 -14.46 15.78 3.80
C LEU A 61 -14.35 16.16 2.32
N PRO A 62 -13.30 15.77 1.59
CA PRO A 62 -13.21 16.11 0.18
C PRO A 62 -14.38 15.37 -0.47
N SER A 63 -15.37 16.11 -0.94
CA SER A 63 -16.54 15.58 -1.65
C SER A 63 -16.15 14.81 -2.91
N THR A 64 -14.88 14.88 -3.32
CA THR A 64 -14.25 14.16 -4.43
C THR A 64 -12.85 13.65 -4.04
N ARG A 65 -12.75 12.90 -2.95
CA ARG A 65 -11.49 12.29 -2.52
C ARG A 65 -11.06 11.19 -3.50
N LYS A 66 -9.87 11.32 -4.12
CA LYS A 66 -9.31 10.33 -5.07
C LYS A 66 -9.03 8.98 -4.38
N PRO A 67 -9.52 7.84 -4.89
CA PRO A 67 -9.36 6.56 -4.20
C PRO A 67 -7.89 6.15 -4.07
N ARG A 68 -7.52 5.53 -2.95
CA ARG A 68 -6.16 4.97 -2.73
C ARG A 68 -6.16 3.48 -3.00
N PHE A 69 -5.44 3.01 -4.00
CA PHE A 69 -5.31 1.58 -4.27
C PHE A 69 -3.97 1.04 -3.77
N LEU A 70 -3.95 -0.23 -3.38
CA LEU A 70 -2.72 -0.96 -3.10
C LEU A 70 -2.16 -1.47 -4.44
N GLN A 71 -0.92 -1.14 -4.78
CA GLN A 71 -0.32 -1.56 -6.05
C GLN A 71 1.12 -2.05 -5.84
N GLY A 72 1.39 -3.31 -6.17
CA GLY A 72 2.73 -3.91 -6.11
C GLY A 72 3.41 -3.88 -4.73
N GLY A 73 2.63 -3.92 -3.65
CA GLY A 73 3.15 -3.79 -2.27
C GLY A 73 3.74 -2.44 -1.90
N GLN A 74 3.73 -1.47 -2.81
CA GLN A 74 4.09 -0.10 -2.54
C GLN A 74 2.83 0.76 -2.46
N LEU A 75 2.85 1.73 -1.55
CA LEU A 75 1.94 2.84 -1.66
C LEU A 75 2.34 3.59 -2.93
N SER A 76 1.54 3.48 -3.99
CA SER A 76 1.57 4.46 -5.07
C SER A 76 1.01 5.77 -4.52
N VAL A 77 1.80 6.46 -3.70
CA VAL A 77 1.54 7.86 -3.38
C VAL A 77 1.84 8.60 -4.67
N SER A 78 0.81 8.83 -5.49
CA SER A 78 1.00 9.69 -6.62
C SER A 78 1.33 11.07 -6.04
N SER A 79 2.35 11.73 -6.59
CA SER A 79 2.79 13.07 -6.15
C SER A 79 1.66 14.13 -6.20
N ASP A 80 0.56 13.77 -6.86
CA ASP A 80 -0.63 14.57 -7.12
C ASP A 80 -1.85 14.12 -6.29
N ASP A 81 -1.66 13.26 -5.29
CA ASP A 81 -2.76 12.88 -4.41
C ASP A 81 -3.01 14.01 -3.39
N ASP A 82 -4.28 14.41 -3.22
CA ASP A 82 -4.77 15.44 -2.29
C ASP A 82 -4.54 15.12 -0.79
N TYR A 83 -3.64 14.19 -0.49
CA TYR A 83 -3.36 13.71 0.84
C TYR A 83 -2.17 14.40 1.44
N ALA A 84 -2.41 15.14 2.51
CA ALA A 84 -1.33 15.69 3.30
C ALA A 84 -0.64 14.64 4.19
N ILE A 85 -1.31 13.51 4.49
CA ILE A 85 -0.77 12.43 5.33
C ILE A 85 -1.13 11.06 4.71
N ASP A 86 -0.18 10.13 4.72
CA ASP A 86 -0.32 8.77 4.17
C ASP A 86 -1.17 7.81 5.02
N ILE A 87 -1.41 8.13 6.28
CA ILE A 87 -2.27 7.37 7.19
C ILE A 87 -3.59 8.07 7.48
N GLU A 88 -4.54 7.31 8.00
CA GLU A 88 -5.84 7.77 8.47
C GLU A 88 -6.39 6.87 9.57
N ILE A 89 -7.51 7.27 10.16
CA ILE A 89 -8.31 6.39 11.00
C ILE A 89 -9.00 5.34 10.11
N CYS A 90 -8.67 4.07 10.29
CA CYS A 90 -9.31 2.99 9.56
C CYS A 90 -10.80 2.90 9.93
N PRO A 91 -11.74 2.93 8.97
CA PRO A 91 -13.18 2.90 9.28
C PRO A 91 -13.64 1.58 9.93
N LYS A 92 -12.83 0.51 9.86
CA LYS A 92 -13.16 -0.80 10.46
C LYS A 92 -12.62 -0.98 11.87
N CYS A 93 -11.33 -0.71 12.11
CA CYS A 93 -10.70 -0.93 13.42
C CYS A 93 -10.45 0.35 14.22
N GLN A 94 -10.75 1.52 13.66
CA GLN A 94 -10.53 2.84 14.27
C GLN A 94 -9.06 3.13 14.63
N GLN A 95 -8.11 2.34 14.11
CA GLN A 95 -6.68 2.55 14.31
C GLN A 95 -6.08 3.43 13.21
N LEU A 96 -5.05 4.19 13.55
CA LEU A 96 -4.23 4.93 12.59
C LEU A 96 -3.43 3.97 11.70
N ARG A 97 -3.83 3.87 10.45
CA ARG A 97 -3.26 2.95 9.46
C ARG A 97 -3.35 3.59 8.08
N VAL A 98 -2.59 3.05 7.14
CA VAL A 98 -2.86 3.30 5.72
C VAL A 98 -4.19 2.63 5.35
N VAL A 99 -5.08 3.40 4.73
CA VAL A 99 -6.41 2.94 4.29
C VAL A 99 -6.44 2.91 2.78
N TYR A 100 -6.92 1.78 2.25
CA TYR A 100 -7.05 1.55 0.82
C TYR A 100 -8.52 1.36 0.44
N ASP A 101 -8.87 1.83 -0.75
CA ASP A 101 -10.08 1.55 -1.49
C ASP A 101 -9.87 0.30 -2.37
N CYS A 102 -10.95 -0.32 -2.83
CA CYS A 102 -10.88 -1.47 -3.73
C CYS A 102 -10.97 -1.02 -5.19
N PRO A 103 -10.02 -1.44 -6.07
CA PRO A 103 -10.09 -1.11 -7.49
C PRO A 103 -11.20 -1.89 -8.23
N SER A 104 -11.83 -2.89 -7.61
CA SER A 104 -12.95 -3.61 -8.22
C SER A 104 -14.18 -2.71 -8.37
N GLU A 105 -14.74 -2.63 -9.58
CA GLU A 105 -15.97 -1.89 -9.85
C GLU A 105 -17.14 -2.33 -8.97
N SER A 106 -17.25 -3.63 -8.68
CA SER A 106 -18.31 -4.18 -7.83
C SER A 106 -18.26 -3.63 -6.40
N CYS A 107 -17.08 -3.23 -5.95
CA CYS A 107 -16.86 -2.59 -4.67
C CYS A 107 -17.09 -1.08 -4.73
N GLN A 108 -16.69 -0.41 -5.82
CA GLN A 108 -16.83 1.04 -5.99
C GLN A 108 -18.28 1.49 -6.17
N LYS A 109 -19.15 0.63 -6.74
CA LYS A 109 -20.58 0.91 -6.90
C LYS A 109 -21.36 0.97 -5.57
N LYS A 110 -20.77 0.50 -4.46
CA LYS A 110 -21.40 0.52 -3.12
C LYS A 110 -21.18 1.87 -2.44
N LYS A 111 -22.21 2.73 -2.46
CA LYS A 111 -22.13 4.14 -2.03
C LYS A 111 -22.23 4.40 -0.52
N SER A 112 -22.68 3.45 0.30
CA SER A 112 -22.78 3.68 1.75
C SER A 112 -21.45 3.39 2.46
N THR A 113 -21.13 4.20 3.48
CA THR A 113 -19.87 4.10 4.26
C THR A 113 -19.72 2.78 5.00
N ALA A 114 -20.82 2.13 5.36
CA ALA A 114 -20.83 0.80 5.98
C ALA A 114 -20.53 -0.33 4.97
N GLN A 115 -20.78 -0.10 3.68
CA GLN A 115 -20.64 -1.10 2.61
C GLN A 115 -19.47 -0.83 1.68
N SER A 116 -18.76 0.28 1.84
CA SER A 116 -17.60 0.62 1.02
C SER A 116 -16.44 -0.34 1.34
N CYS A 117 -15.80 -0.86 0.29
CA CYS A 117 -14.63 -1.75 0.45
C CYS A 117 -13.36 -0.92 0.71
N ARG A 118 -13.37 -0.26 1.87
CA ARG A 118 -12.37 0.70 2.29
C ARG A 118 -11.88 0.36 3.70
N ALA A 119 -10.61 0.01 3.84
CA ALA A 119 -10.01 -0.33 5.13
C ALA A 119 -8.49 -0.45 5.02
N CYS A 120 -7.80 -0.63 6.15
CA CYS A 120 -6.41 -1.05 6.17
C CYS A 120 -6.26 -2.53 5.75
N THR A 121 -5.03 -2.94 5.43
CA THR A 121 -4.68 -4.29 4.98
C THR A 121 -4.92 -5.38 6.02
N ILE A 122 -4.99 -5.02 7.31
CA ILE A 122 -5.33 -5.96 8.39
C ILE A 122 -6.82 -6.27 8.40
N CYS A 123 -7.67 -5.25 8.18
CA CYS A 123 -9.12 -5.41 8.25
C CYS A 123 -9.75 -5.96 6.97
N ILE A 124 -9.13 -5.74 5.81
CA ILE A 124 -9.52 -6.34 4.53
C ILE A 124 -8.25 -6.82 3.86
N LYS A 125 -8.10 -8.14 3.73
CA LYS A 125 -7.03 -8.75 2.94
C LYS A 125 -7.17 -8.34 1.48
N ARG A 126 -6.05 -8.00 0.86
CA ARG A 126 -5.99 -7.50 -0.52
C ARG A 126 -4.89 -8.22 -1.29
N CYS A 127 -5.13 -8.40 -2.58
CA CYS A 127 -4.11 -8.87 -3.50
C CYS A 127 -2.96 -7.85 -3.55
N ILE A 128 -1.73 -8.30 -3.33
CA ILE A 128 -0.54 -7.44 -3.33
C ILE A 128 -0.24 -6.86 -4.71
N ASN A 129 -0.62 -7.58 -5.76
CA ASN A 129 -0.41 -7.15 -7.14
C ASN A 129 -1.50 -6.19 -7.62
N CYS A 130 -2.77 -6.63 -7.60
CA CYS A 130 -3.88 -5.87 -8.18
C CYS A 130 -4.71 -5.05 -7.18
N GLY A 131 -4.43 -5.12 -5.87
CA GLY A 131 -5.07 -4.31 -4.83
C GLY A 131 -6.53 -4.66 -4.49
N ARG A 132 -7.15 -5.58 -5.24
CA ARG A 132 -8.53 -6.03 -5.01
C ARG A 132 -8.68 -6.72 -3.65
N CYS A 133 -9.81 -6.52 -3.00
CA CYS A 133 -10.14 -7.25 -1.77
C CYS A 133 -10.34 -8.73 -2.04
N LEU A 134 -9.99 -9.58 -1.08
CA LEU A 134 -10.01 -11.03 -1.21
C LEU A 134 -11.22 -11.70 -0.54
N ASN A 135 -12.20 -10.93 -0.06
CA ASN A 135 -13.33 -11.46 0.71
C ASN A 135 -14.12 -12.57 0.00
N ASN A 136 -14.18 -12.55 -1.34
CA ASN A 136 -14.92 -13.51 -2.16
C ASN A 136 -14.04 -14.07 -3.30
N CYS A 137 -12.72 -14.10 -3.12
CA CYS A 137 -11.78 -14.55 -4.13
C CYS A 137 -10.88 -15.63 -3.54
N GLU A 138 -10.59 -16.68 -4.30
CA GLU A 138 -9.51 -17.60 -3.96
C GLU A 138 -8.17 -16.87 -4.09
N TYR A 139 -7.26 -17.15 -3.15
CA TYR A 139 -5.97 -16.50 -3.07
C TYR A 139 -4.92 -17.42 -2.46
N GLU A 140 -3.67 -17.14 -2.78
CA GLU A 140 -2.49 -17.78 -2.20
C GLU A 140 -1.83 -16.82 -1.20
N GLU A 141 -1.42 -17.35 -0.05
CA GLU A 141 -0.58 -16.59 0.90
C GLU A 141 0.88 -16.79 0.53
N LEU A 142 1.58 -15.68 0.32
CA LEU A 142 3.01 -15.67 0.04
C LEU A 142 3.80 -15.79 1.34
N PHE A 143 5.04 -16.26 1.25
CA PHE A 143 5.94 -16.35 2.41
C PHE A 143 6.15 -15.00 3.12
N SER A 144 6.01 -13.89 2.39
CA SER A 144 6.08 -12.52 2.92
C SER A 144 4.85 -12.10 3.74
N PHE A 145 3.90 -13.00 3.99
CA PHE A 145 2.57 -12.72 4.58
C PHE A 145 1.68 -11.82 3.71
N ASP A 146 2.10 -11.57 2.46
CA ASP A 146 1.27 -10.94 1.45
C ASP A 146 0.30 -11.95 0.84
N ASN A 147 -0.75 -11.46 0.19
CA ASN A 147 -1.77 -12.31 -0.42
C ASN A 147 -1.83 -12.04 -1.92
N LEU A 148 -1.93 -13.08 -2.75
CA LEU A 148 -2.02 -12.97 -4.20
C LEU A 148 -3.30 -13.65 -4.69
N CYS A 149 -4.17 -12.93 -5.41
CA CYS A 149 -5.36 -13.57 -5.98
C CYS A 149 -5.00 -14.55 -7.10
N LEU A 150 -5.82 -15.57 -7.32
CA LEU A 150 -5.54 -16.58 -8.33
C LEU A 150 -5.40 -16.02 -9.76
N ASP A 151 -6.14 -14.96 -10.10
CA ASP A 151 -5.99 -14.28 -11.39
C ASP A 151 -4.55 -13.79 -11.57
N CYS A 152 -4.02 -13.05 -10.58
CA CYS A 152 -2.64 -12.57 -10.62
C CYS A 152 -1.62 -13.70 -10.51
N CYS A 153 -1.91 -14.76 -9.76
CA CYS A 153 -1.07 -15.95 -9.70
C CYS A 153 -0.92 -16.60 -11.08
N ARG A 154 -2.04 -16.76 -11.80
CA ARG A 154 -2.07 -17.32 -13.16
C ARG A 154 -1.33 -16.41 -14.14
N ASP A 155 -1.51 -15.10 -14.05
CA ASP A 155 -0.80 -14.14 -14.89
C ASP A 155 0.71 -14.24 -14.68
N CYS A 156 1.19 -14.27 -13.43
CA CYS A 156 2.61 -14.46 -13.11
C CYS A 156 3.14 -15.80 -13.65
N TYR A 157 2.36 -16.88 -13.56
CA TYR A 157 2.77 -18.18 -14.09
C TYR A 157 2.90 -18.16 -15.62
N ARG A 158 1.98 -17.49 -16.32
CA ARG A 158 2.08 -17.35 -17.79
C ARG A 158 3.29 -16.53 -18.21
N GLU A 159 3.55 -15.41 -17.54
CA GLU A 159 4.75 -14.61 -17.78
C GLU A 159 6.03 -15.44 -17.57
N PHE A 160 6.08 -16.26 -16.51
CA PHE A 160 7.20 -17.16 -16.27
C PHE A 160 7.42 -18.16 -17.41
N LEU A 161 6.36 -18.83 -17.87
CA LEU A 161 6.45 -19.78 -18.99
C LEU A 161 6.92 -19.09 -20.27
N ASP A 162 6.37 -17.92 -20.60
CA ASP A 162 6.78 -17.14 -21.78
C ASP A 162 8.27 -16.74 -21.69
N HIS A 163 8.76 -16.40 -20.50
CA HIS A 163 10.17 -16.11 -20.26
C HIS A 163 11.05 -17.36 -20.39
N GLN A 164 10.62 -18.50 -19.89
CA GLN A 164 11.35 -19.76 -19.99
C GLN A 164 11.45 -20.22 -21.45
N GLU A 165 10.36 -20.18 -22.22
CA GLU A 165 10.39 -20.49 -23.65
C GLU A 165 11.29 -19.55 -24.45
N ARG A 166 11.41 -18.28 -24.04
CA ARG A 166 12.34 -17.32 -24.66
C ARG A 166 13.79 -17.65 -24.31
N GLN A 167 14.08 -18.05 -23.08
CA GLN A 167 15.42 -18.46 -22.65
C GLN A 167 15.85 -19.79 -23.29
N GLU A 168 14.94 -20.77 -23.39
CA GLU A 168 15.19 -22.04 -24.08
C GLU A 168 15.45 -21.82 -25.57
N ARG A 169 14.79 -20.85 -26.21
CA ARG A 169 15.09 -20.44 -27.61
C ARG A 169 16.46 -19.76 -27.79
N ILE A 170 17.04 -19.20 -26.73
CA ILE A 170 18.35 -18.55 -26.75
C ILE A 170 19.48 -19.54 -26.44
N THR A 171 19.18 -20.67 -25.80
CA THR A 171 20.18 -21.64 -25.34
C THR A 171 20.19 -22.89 -26.25
N VAL A 172 21.16 -22.97 -27.16
CA VAL A 172 21.50 -24.19 -27.95
C VAL A 172 21.87 -25.32 -26.98
N PRO A 173 21.49 -26.60 -27.21
CA PRO A 173 21.36 -27.58 -26.14
C PRO A 173 22.71 -28.09 -25.64
N LEU A 174 22.90 -28.07 -24.32
CA LEU A 174 23.83 -28.97 -23.65
C LEU A 174 23.03 -30.05 -22.92
N GLU A 175 23.41 -31.29 -23.17
CA GLU A 175 22.70 -32.51 -22.82
C GLU A 175 22.28 -32.59 -21.34
N ASN A 176 21.01 -32.98 -21.16
CA ASN A 176 20.36 -33.62 -20.01
C ASN A 176 20.82 -33.20 -18.60
N PRO A 177 19.88 -32.62 -17.83
CA PRO A 177 19.50 -33.29 -16.59
C PRO A 177 17.99 -33.39 -16.37
N VAL A 178 17.60 -34.51 -15.77
CA VAL A 178 16.24 -34.86 -15.34
C VAL A 178 15.68 -33.79 -14.38
N PRO A 179 14.52 -33.17 -14.66
CA PRO A 179 13.93 -32.22 -13.75
C PRO A 179 13.15 -32.96 -12.65
N HIS A 180 13.63 -32.84 -11.41
CA HIS A 180 12.89 -33.22 -10.22
C HIS A 180 11.62 -32.34 -10.14
N LYS A 181 10.43 -32.94 -10.26
CA LYS A 181 9.16 -32.26 -9.99
C LYS A 181 9.07 -31.96 -8.51
N GLN A 182 9.51 -30.77 -8.12
CA GLN A 182 9.16 -30.18 -6.83
C GLN A 182 8.28 -28.97 -7.15
N THR A 183 6.97 -29.14 -6.96
CA THR A 183 5.97 -28.07 -7.07
C THR A 183 6.13 -27.12 -5.89
N SER A 184 7.26 -26.42 -5.84
CA SER A 184 7.44 -25.25 -4.99
C SER A 184 7.34 -24.05 -5.92
N CYS A 185 6.24 -23.31 -5.79
CA CYS A 185 6.11 -21.98 -6.38
C CYS A 185 7.16 -21.07 -5.73
N HIS A 186 8.40 -21.14 -6.20
CA HIS A 186 9.41 -20.12 -5.94
C HIS A 186 9.03 -18.89 -6.76
N PHE A 187 8.12 -18.09 -6.22
CA PHE A 187 7.77 -16.78 -6.77
C PHE A 187 8.97 -15.85 -6.60
N PHE A 188 9.72 -15.65 -7.69
CA PHE A 188 10.62 -14.52 -7.83
C PHE A 188 9.75 -13.27 -8.04
N PHE A 189 9.76 -12.39 -7.04
CA PHE A 189 9.27 -11.03 -7.24
C PHE A 189 10.17 -10.34 -8.27
N CYS A 190 9.58 -9.88 -9.38
CA CYS A 190 10.20 -8.83 -10.19
C CYS A 190 10.44 -7.62 -9.29
N GLY A 191 11.70 -7.39 -8.95
CA GLY A 191 12.20 -6.12 -8.43
C GLY A 191 12.40 -5.11 -9.54
#